data_AF-A0A813V615-F1
#
_entry.id   AF-A0A813V615-F1
#
_cell.length_a   1.000
_cell.length_b   1.000
_cell.length_c   1.000
_cell.angle_alpha   90.00
_cell.angle_beta   90.00
_cell.angle_gamma   90.00
#
_symmetry.space_group_name_H-M   'P 1'
#
loop_
_entity.id
_entity.type
_entity.pdbx_description
1 polymer ?
#
loop_
_entity_poly.entity_id
_entity_poly.type
_entity_poly.pdbx_seq_one_letter_code
_entity_poly.pdbx_strand_id
1 'polypeptide(L)'
;MIGIFTVVTTIQHQKLSTQQHEQDKQDAFLLRQHSEWQAENTRKENVFTTYLDDVSKLSMLENNTMSLAHIRMKTLTSLRQLDSVLKSHLLLFLYENEFIFKNSQVPSSPLLKVNGADFNEVHFQGTREARCSFIGLYLHDVHLWNGSFINCKLWFSDFSKSIMYNTIFANTDLRGSSFKLALLDKGNFTKTNLIGVTFAGASLIECDFSGARVTRGKVNFMNANLSGAVISKELLHNATLSNCVLPNGTWAPIIMENLIINGDVEQIVSLDVDEK
;
A
#
# COMPACT_ATOMS: atom_id res chain seq x y z
N MET A 1 9.97 -30.51 -68.85
CA MET A 1 9.72 -29.21 -68.19
C MET A 1 8.42 -29.18 -67.36
N ILE A 2 7.33 -29.84 -67.79
CA ILE A 2 6.02 -29.75 -67.10
C ILE A 2 6.04 -30.34 -65.66
N GLY A 3 6.69 -31.49 -65.44
CA GLY A 3 6.67 -32.15 -64.12
C GLY A 3 7.40 -31.41 -62.99
N ILE A 4 8.46 -30.64 -63.30
CA ILE A 4 9.20 -29.87 -62.28
C ILE A 4 8.39 -28.65 -61.82
N PHE A 5 7.67 -28.01 -62.75
CA PHE A 5 6.83 -26.85 -62.45
C PHE A 5 5.68 -27.23 -61.50
N THR A 6 5.00 -28.35 -61.74
CA THR A 6 3.91 -28.82 -60.89
C THR A 6 4.38 -29.12 -59.46
N VAL A 7 5.51 -29.82 -59.31
CA VAL A 7 6.08 -30.14 -57.98
C VAL A 7 6.45 -28.87 -57.20
N VAL A 8 7.07 -27.88 -57.85
CA VAL A 8 7.43 -26.61 -57.21
C VAL A 8 6.17 -25.85 -56.76
N THR A 9 5.13 -25.80 -57.58
CA THR A 9 3.86 -25.14 -57.21
C THR A 9 3.15 -25.84 -56.05
N THR A 10 3.17 -27.18 -56.00
CA THR A 10 2.56 -27.93 -54.89
C THR A 10 3.31 -27.69 -53.58
N ILE A 11 4.65 -27.68 -53.60
CA ILE A 11 5.46 -27.40 -52.41
C ILE A 11 5.22 -25.95 -51.92
N GLN A 12 5.15 -24.98 -52.82
CA GLN A 12 4.84 -23.59 -52.46
C GLN A 12 3.44 -23.46 -51.85
N HIS A 13 2.44 -24.12 -52.44
CA HIS A 13 1.08 -24.11 -51.92
C HIS A 13 0.98 -24.79 -50.56
N GLN A 14 1.69 -25.91 -50.35
CA GLN A 14 1.72 -26.63 -49.08
C GLN A 14 2.45 -25.82 -47.99
N LYS A 15 3.51 -25.08 -48.35
CA LYS A 15 4.19 -24.17 -47.42
C LYS A 15 3.30 -23.01 -47.02
N LEU A 16 2.59 -22.39 -47.98
CA LEU A 16 1.64 -21.31 -47.73
C LEU A 16 0.47 -21.77 -46.85
N SER A 17 -0.10 -22.95 -47.12
CA SER A 17 -1.19 -23.50 -46.31
C SER A 17 -0.74 -23.85 -44.89
N THR A 18 0.50 -24.32 -44.72
CA THR A 18 1.06 -24.62 -43.39
C THR A 18 1.25 -23.32 -42.60
N GLN A 19 1.77 -22.27 -43.24
CA GLN A 19 1.90 -20.95 -42.63
C GLN A 19 0.54 -20.37 -42.23
N GLN A 20 -0.46 -20.45 -43.11
CA GLN A 20 -1.82 -19.99 -42.78
C GLN A 20 -2.40 -20.76 -41.60
N HIS A 21 -2.27 -22.09 -41.58
CA HIS A 21 -2.77 -22.91 -40.47
C HIS A 21 -2.07 -22.59 -39.13
N GLU A 22 -0.78 -22.24 -39.17
CA GLU A 22 -0.02 -21.85 -37.98
C GLU A 22 -0.41 -20.46 -37.49
N GLN A 23 -0.70 -19.53 -38.42
CA GLN A 23 -1.26 -18.22 -38.10
C GLN A 23 -2.68 -18.35 -37.51
N ASP A 24 -3.56 -19.17 -38.10
CA ASP A 24 -4.91 -19.40 -37.58
C ASP A 24 -4.87 -19.99 -36.17
N LYS A 25 -3.89 -20.85 -35.85
CA LYS A 25 -3.67 -21.36 -34.49
C LYS A 25 -3.25 -20.26 -33.52
N GLN A 26 -2.37 -19.36 -33.93
CA GLN A 26 -1.94 -18.23 -33.11
C GLN A 26 -3.11 -17.28 -32.85
N ASP A 27 -3.90 -16.97 -33.88
CA ASP A 27 -5.07 -16.10 -33.78
C ASP A 27 -6.14 -16.73 -32.87
N ALA A 28 -6.42 -18.03 -33.04
CA ALA A 28 -7.34 -18.76 -32.16
C ALA A 28 -6.86 -18.81 -30.70
N PHE A 29 -5.54 -18.96 -30.48
CA PHE A 29 -4.95 -18.92 -29.15
C PHE A 29 -5.10 -17.55 -28.50
N LEU A 30 -4.79 -16.47 -29.22
CA LEU A 30 -4.94 -15.10 -28.74
C LEU A 30 -6.40 -14.76 -28.44
N LEU A 31 -7.33 -15.17 -29.30
CA LEU A 31 -8.77 -15.00 -29.09
C LEU A 31 -9.22 -15.70 -27.82
N ARG A 32 -8.75 -16.93 -27.58
CA ARG A 32 -9.05 -17.69 -26.36
C ARG A 32 -8.54 -16.98 -25.11
N GLN A 33 -7.27 -16.56 -25.11
CA GLN A 33 -6.68 -15.79 -24.00
C GLN A 33 -7.48 -14.51 -23.72
N HIS A 34 -7.88 -13.80 -24.78
CA HIS A 34 -8.71 -12.60 -24.63
C HIS A 34 -10.09 -12.91 -24.05
N SER A 35 -10.74 -13.98 -24.50
CA SER A 35 -12.05 -14.39 -23.98
C SER A 35 -12.00 -14.84 -22.51
N GLU A 36 -10.94 -15.57 -22.11
CA GLU A 36 -10.71 -16.00 -20.74
C GLU A 36 -10.46 -14.78 -19.83
N TRP A 37 -9.68 -13.81 -20.30
CA TRP A 37 -9.44 -12.54 -19.62
C TRP A 37 -10.73 -11.72 -19.45
N GLN A 38 -11.55 -11.60 -20.49
CA GLN A 38 -12.84 -10.90 -20.43
C GLN A 38 -13.82 -11.58 -19.45
N ALA A 39 -13.88 -12.91 -19.46
CA ALA A 39 -14.75 -13.67 -18.57
C ALA A 39 -14.35 -13.48 -17.10
N GLU A 40 -13.05 -13.51 -16.81
CA GLU A 40 -12.54 -13.28 -15.46
C GLU A 40 -12.79 -11.85 -14.97
N ASN A 41 -12.59 -10.83 -15.81
CA ASN A 41 -12.90 -9.45 -15.44
C ASN A 41 -14.40 -9.24 -15.18
N THR A 42 -15.26 -9.78 -16.05
CA THR A 42 -16.71 -9.75 -15.86
C THR A 42 -17.10 -10.43 -14.53
N ARG A 43 -16.45 -11.55 -14.19
CA ARG A 43 -16.68 -12.25 -12.92
C ARG A 43 -16.36 -11.36 -11.72
N LYS A 44 -15.21 -10.67 -11.73
CA LYS A 44 -14.79 -9.78 -10.64
C LYS A 44 -15.71 -8.56 -10.50
N GLU A 45 -16.12 -7.97 -11.63
CA GLU A 45 -17.10 -6.87 -11.61
C GLU A 45 -18.43 -7.32 -11.02
N ASN A 46 -18.92 -8.53 -11.37
CA ASN A 46 -20.13 -9.08 -10.78
C ASN A 46 -20.02 -9.31 -9.26
N VAL A 47 -18.86 -9.75 -8.77
CA VAL A 47 -18.61 -9.86 -7.32
C VAL A 47 -18.69 -8.49 -6.66
N PHE A 48 -18.09 -7.47 -7.27
CA PHE A 48 -18.10 -6.11 -6.75
C PHE A 48 -19.50 -5.48 -6.75
N THR A 49 -20.25 -5.60 -7.83
CA THR A 49 -21.63 -5.06 -7.92
C THR A 49 -22.56 -5.75 -6.94
N THR A 50 -22.49 -7.07 -6.83
CA THR A 50 -23.26 -7.84 -5.83
C THR A 50 -22.93 -7.39 -4.41
N TYR A 51 -21.64 -7.15 -4.12
CA TYR A 51 -21.21 -6.61 -2.82
C TYR A 51 -21.85 -5.25 -2.53
N LEU A 52 -21.83 -4.32 -3.50
CA LEU A 52 -22.42 -2.99 -3.32
C LEU A 52 -23.93 -3.06 -3.05
N ASP A 53 -24.66 -3.90 -3.79
CA ASP A 53 -26.10 -4.11 -3.59
C ASP A 53 -26.42 -4.65 -2.20
N ASP A 54 -25.64 -5.65 -1.76
CA ASP A 54 -25.86 -6.29 -0.46
C ASP A 54 -25.55 -5.34 0.69
N VAL A 55 -24.43 -4.60 0.63
CA VAL A 55 -24.08 -3.64 1.68
C VAL A 55 -25.06 -2.47 1.71
N SER A 56 -25.55 -2.01 0.56
CA SER A 56 -26.56 -0.95 0.47
C SER A 56 -27.89 -1.40 1.09
N LYS A 57 -28.31 -2.66 0.88
CA LYS A 57 -29.51 -3.20 1.53
C LYS A 57 -29.32 -3.35 3.05
N LEU A 58 -28.17 -3.86 3.47
CA LEU A 58 -27.87 -4.08 4.89
C LEU A 58 -27.73 -2.77 5.67
N SER A 59 -27.22 -1.71 5.06
CA SER A 59 -27.13 -0.39 5.71
C SER A 59 -28.49 0.27 5.92
N MET A 60 -29.50 -0.08 5.10
CA MET A 60 -30.87 0.41 5.25
C MET A 60 -31.67 -0.31 6.37
N LEU A 61 -31.28 -1.52 6.78
CA LEU A 61 -32.04 -2.38 7.69
C LEU A 61 -31.74 -2.15 9.20
N GLU A 62 -31.34 -0.92 9.57
CA GLU A 62 -30.84 -0.49 10.89
C GLU A 62 -29.40 -0.93 11.24
N ASN A 63 -28.62 0.01 11.79
CA ASN A 63 -27.25 -0.15 12.27
C ASN A 63 -27.18 -0.98 13.56
N ASN A 64 -27.59 -2.25 13.48
CA ASN A 64 -27.39 -3.20 14.56
C ASN A 64 -26.05 -3.96 14.40
N THR A 65 -25.59 -4.57 15.48
CA THR A 65 -24.32 -5.30 15.50
C THR A 65 -24.29 -6.47 14.52
N MET A 66 -25.44 -7.07 14.21
CA MET A 66 -25.55 -8.18 13.27
C MET A 66 -25.38 -7.73 11.82
N SER A 67 -25.95 -6.60 11.40
CA SER A 67 -25.77 -6.08 10.03
C SER A 67 -24.31 -5.71 9.76
N LEU A 68 -23.64 -5.08 10.73
CA LEU A 68 -22.21 -4.77 10.64
C LEU A 68 -21.33 -6.02 10.59
N ALA A 69 -21.70 -7.09 11.31
CA ALA A 69 -20.98 -8.37 11.21
C ALA A 69 -21.13 -9.01 9.81
N HIS A 70 -22.31 -8.93 9.20
CA HIS A 70 -22.54 -9.41 7.84
C HIS A 70 -21.80 -8.58 6.80
N ILE A 71 -21.85 -7.24 6.92
CA ILE A 71 -21.09 -6.33 6.05
C ILE A 71 -19.61 -6.66 6.15
N ARG A 72 -19.06 -6.79 7.37
CA ARG A 72 -17.66 -7.15 7.59
C ARG A 72 -17.30 -8.47 6.90
N MET A 73 -18.11 -9.50 7.10
CA MET A 73 -17.87 -10.81 6.50
C MET A 73 -17.85 -10.69 4.97
N LYS A 74 -18.86 -10.04 4.38
CA LYS A 74 -18.93 -9.80 2.93
C LYS A 74 -17.75 -8.99 2.41
N THR A 75 -17.30 -7.96 3.12
CA THR A 75 -16.12 -7.16 2.77
C THR A 75 -14.89 -8.06 2.66
N LEU A 76 -14.61 -8.86 3.71
CA LEU A 76 -13.43 -9.72 3.76
C LEU A 76 -13.45 -10.82 2.69
N THR A 77 -14.61 -11.41 2.41
CA THR A 77 -14.73 -12.47 1.38
C THR A 77 -14.67 -11.90 -0.03
N SER A 78 -15.19 -10.70 -0.24
CA SER A 78 -15.19 -10.06 -1.56
C SER A 78 -13.79 -9.61 -1.94
N LEU A 79 -13.06 -8.95 -1.02
CA LEU A 79 -11.70 -8.46 -1.26
C LEU A 79 -10.75 -9.54 -1.81
N ARG A 80 -10.86 -10.78 -1.34
CA ARG A 80 -10.01 -11.91 -1.82
C ARG A 80 -10.23 -12.29 -3.27
N GLN A 81 -11.36 -11.89 -3.86
CA GLN A 81 -11.76 -12.21 -5.23
C GLN A 81 -11.58 -11.03 -6.18
N LEU A 82 -11.29 -9.84 -5.64
CA LEU A 82 -11.13 -8.62 -6.43
C LEU A 82 -9.67 -8.41 -6.81
N ASP A 83 -9.46 -7.78 -7.97
CA ASP A 83 -8.14 -7.24 -8.35
C ASP A 83 -7.86 -5.90 -7.65
N SER A 84 -6.66 -5.37 -7.86
CA SER A 84 -6.18 -4.12 -7.26
C SER A 84 -7.10 -2.92 -7.55
N VAL A 85 -7.65 -2.84 -8.77
CA VAL A 85 -8.53 -1.75 -9.18
C VAL A 85 -9.83 -1.80 -8.39
N LEU A 86 -10.49 -2.96 -8.37
CA LEU A 86 -11.76 -3.12 -7.65
C LEU A 86 -11.58 -3.08 -6.12
N LYS A 87 -10.44 -3.55 -5.58
CA LYS A 87 -10.07 -3.33 -4.17
C LYS A 87 -9.97 -1.84 -3.84
N SER A 88 -9.40 -1.04 -4.73
CA SER A 88 -9.29 0.42 -4.56
C SER A 88 -10.66 1.08 -4.56
N HIS A 89 -11.56 0.68 -5.48
CA HIS A 89 -12.94 1.15 -5.48
C HIS A 89 -13.70 0.74 -4.21
N LEU A 90 -13.51 -0.49 -3.73
CA LEU A 90 -14.15 -0.97 -2.50
C LEU A 90 -13.67 -0.18 -1.29
N LEU A 91 -12.37 0.06 -1.15
CA LEU A 91 -11.80 0.86 -0.06
C LEU A 91 -12.36 2.29 -0.10
N LEU A 92 -12.42 2.91 -1.28
CA LEU A 92 -13.01 4.23 -1.45
C LEU A 92 -14.47 4.25 -1.02
N PHE A 93 -15.28 3.28 -1.49
CA PHE A 93 -16.68 3.15 -1.11
C PHE A 93 -16.86 3.02 0.40
N LEU A 94 -16.06 2.17 1.07
CA LEU A 94 -16.12 2.01 2.53
C LEU A 94 -15.78 3.32 3.25
N TYR A 95 -14.81 4.08 2.75
CA TYR A 95 -14.41 5.34 3.35
C TYR A 95 -15.45 6.44 3.13
N GLU A 96 -15.97 6.60 1.91
CA GLU A 96 -16.99 7.60 1.57
C GLU A 96 -18.30 7.40 2.32
N ASN A 97 -18.63 6.15 2.66
CA ASN A 97 -19.79 5.81 3.49
C ASN A 97 -19.46 5.75 5.00
N GLU A 98 -18.32 6.31 5.41
CA GLU A 98 -17.86 6.41 6.80
C GLU A 98 -17.73 5.08 7.57
N PHE A 99 -17.77 3.93 6.88
CA PHE A 99 -17.62 2.61 7.51
C PHE A 99 -16.25 2.48 8.18
N ILE A 100 -15.20 2.94 7.51
CA ILE A 100 -13.80 2.87 7.96
C ILE A 100 -13.23 4.27 8.26
N PHE A 101 -14.06 5.17 8.76
CA PHE A 101 -13.66 6.51 9.19
C PHE A 101 -13.60 6.60 10.71
N LYS A 102 -12.59 7.33 11.22
CA LYS A 102 -12.46 7.68 12.63
C LYS A 102 -12.38 9.19 12.78
N ASN A 103 -13.29 9.75 13.57
CA ASN A 103 -13.32 11.18 13.85
C ASN A 103 -12.10 11.57 14.70
N SER A 104 -11.37 12.62 14.29
CA SER A 104 -10.21 13.11 15.03
C SER A 104 -10.57 13.82 16.35
N GLN A 105 -11.82 14.30 16.49
CA GLN A 105 -12.33 15.03 17.65
C GLN A 105 -12.97 14.12 18.71
N VAL A 106 -13.41 12.93 18.31
CA VAL A 106 -14.03 11.94 19.20
C VAL A 106 -13.32 10.62 18.98
N PRO A 107 -12.62 10.04 19.98
CA PRO A 107 -11.97 8.75 19.84
C PRO A 107 -13.00 7.61 19.87
N SER A 108 -14.03 7.68 19.03
CA SER A 108 -14.91 6.55 18.73
C SER A 108 -14.16 5.54 17.86
N SER A 109 -14.51 4.26 18.00
CA SER A 109 -14.12 3.26 17.03
C SER A 109 -14.80 3.54 15.69
N PRO A 110 -14.23 3.12 14.55
CA PRO A 110 -14.94 3.16 13.28
C PRO A 110 -16.24 2.34 13.38
N LEU A 111 -17.16 2.59 12.46
CA LEU A 111 -18.40 1.80 12.36
C LEU A 111 -18.10 0.34 12.00
N LEU A 112 -17.14 0.11 11.10
CA LEU A 112 -16.72 -1.20 10.61
C LEU A 112 -15.22 -1.41 10.86
N LYS A 113 -14.90 -2.45 11.62
CA LYS A 113 -13.50 -2.90 11.82
C LYS A 113 -13.14 -3.97 10.80
N VAL A 114 -12.25 -3.64 9.87
CA VAL A 114 -11.82 -4.53 8.79
C VAL A 114 -10.48 -5.22 9.05
N ASN A 115 -10.14 -5.49 10.31
CA ASN A 115 -8.92 -6.23 10.68
C ASN A 115 -8.78 -7.52 9.86
N GLY A 116 -7.60 -7.74 9.30
CA GLY A 116 -7.24 -8.84 8.40
C GLY A 116 -7.68 -8.64 6.93
N ALA A 117 -8.22 -7.47 6.57
CA ALA A 117 -8.62 -7.21 5.19
C ALA A 117 -7.42 -7.17 4.24
N ASP A 118 -7.61 -7.75 3.04
CA ASP A 118 -6.63 -7.73 1.96
C ASP A 118 -6.89 -6.55 1.02
N PHE A 119 -6.14 -5.47 1.25
CA PHE A 119 -6.04 -4.30 0.38
C PHE A 119 -4.66 -4.24 -0.30
N ASN A 120 -4.01 -5.37 -0.52
CA ASN A 120 -2.74 -5.38 -1.25
C ASN A 120 -2.92 -4.76 -2.65
N GLU A 121 -1.89 -4.03 -3.09
CA GLU A 121 -1.81 -3.39 -4.42
C GLU A 121 -2.90 -2.34 -4.69
N VAL A 122 -3.57 -1.80 -3.66
CA VAL A 122 -4.47 -0.65 -3.88
C VAL A 122 -3.70 0.59 -4.28
N HIS A 123 -4.22 1.35 -5.24
CA HIS A 123 -3.53 2.51 -5.80
C HIS A 123 -4.43 3.75 -5.78
N PHE A 124 -4.00 4.76 -5.03
CA PHE A 124 -4.60 6.07 -4.95
C PHE A 124 -3.57 7.13 -5.30
N GLN A 125 -3.89 7.97 -6.28
CA GLN A 125 -3.05 9.07 -6.69
C GLN A 125 -3.89 10.34 -6.82
N GLY A 126 -3.66 11.30 -5.94
CA GLY A 126 -4.17 12.65 -6.08
C GLY A 126 -3.51 13.37 -7.26
N THR A 127 -4.28 14.22 -7.93
CA THR A 127 -3.76 15.16 -8.92
C THR A 127 -3.50 16.52 -8.26
N ARG A 128 -2.91 17.46 -9.02
CA ARG A 128 -2.70 18.83 -8.53
C ARG A 128 -4.02 19.56 -8.32
N GLU A 129 -5.00 19.28 -9.18
CA GLU A 129 -6.32 19.88 -9.24
C GLU A 129 -7.32 19.21 -8.29
N ALA A 130 -7.17 17.90 -8.03
CA ALA A 130 -8.00 17.13 -7.11
C ALA A 130 -7.11 16.22 -6.24
N ARG A 131 -6.79 16.68 -5.03
CA ARG A 131 -6.07 15.83 -4.06
C ARG A 131 -7.01 14.74 -3.56
N CYS A 132 -6.53 13.50 -3.62
CA CYS A 132 -7.18 12.37 -2.96
C CYS A 132 -7.18 12.60 -1.43
N SER A 133 -8.29 12.31 -0.75
CA SER A 133 -8.48 12.67 0.65
C SER A 133 -9.10 11.54 1.46
N PHE A 134 -8.33 11.05 2.43
CA PHE A 134 -8.59 9.93 3.34
C PHE A 134 -8.32 10.36 4.79
N ILE A 135 -8.97 11.44 5.21
CA ILE A 135 -8.79 12.04 6.53
C ILE A 135 -9.36 11.08 7.57
N GLY A 136 -8.59 10.76 8.62
CA GLY A 136 -9.09 9.85 9.66
C GLY A 136 -9.40 8.44 9.15
N LEU A 137 -8.78 8.01 8.06
CA LEU A 137 -8.95 6.66 7.52
C LEU A 137 -8.50 5.61 8.56
N TYR A 138 -9.34 4.62 8.81
CA TYR A 138 -9.08 3.56 9.77
C TYR A 138 -8.80 2.24 9.04
N LEU A 139 -7.51 1.89 8.95
CA LEU A 139 -6.99 0.66 8.38
C LEU A 139 -6.04 0.00 9.37
N HIS A 140 -6.56 -0.30 10.56
CA HIS A 140 -5.83 -1.01 11.62
C HIS A 140 -5.75 -2.50 11.31
N ASP A 141 -4.55 -3.08 11.40
CA ASP A 141 -4.29 -4.52 11.24
C ASP A 141 -4.81 -5.06 9.90
N VAL A 142 -4.42 -4.43 8.78
CA VAL A 142 -4.78 -4.86 7.42
C VAL A 142 -3.53 -5.20 6.58
N HIS A 143 -3.74 -5.82 5.42
CA HIS A 143 -2.69 -6.03 4.41
C HIS A 143 -2.77 -4.95 3.33
N LEU A 144 -1.65 -4.31 3.04
CA LEU A 144 -1.52 -3.17 2.12
C LEU A 144 -0.19 -3.22 1.32
N TRP A 145 0.39 -4.42 1.14
CA TRP A 145 1.65 -4.61 0.41
C TRP A 145 1.56 -4.04 -0.99
N ASN A 146 2.63 -3.40 -1.46
CA ASN A 146 2.71 -2.75 -2.77
C ASN A 146 1.61 -1.70 -3.03
N GLY A 147 0.85 -1.28 -2.01
CA GLY A 147 -0.15 -0.23 -2.14
C GLY A 147 0.49 1.14 -2.34
N SER A 148 -0.26 2.11 -2.85
CA SER A 148 0.21 3.48 -3.00
C SER A 148 -0.85 4.51 -2.67
N PHE A 149 -0.49 5.51 -1.88
CA PHE A 149 -1.21 6.75 -1.62
C PHE A 149 -0.30 7.92 -2.00
N ILE A 150 -0.40 8.41 -3.23
CA ILE A 150 0.46 9.47 -3.75
C ILE A 150 -0.33 10.77 -3.80
N ASN A 151 0.23 11.89 -3.31
CA ASN A 151 -0.46 13.20 -3.25
C ASN A 151 -1.78 13.18 -2.46
N CYS A 152 -1.92 12.26 -1.49
CA CYS A 152 -3.13 12.10 -0.68
C CYS A 152 -3.07 12.91 0.63
N LYS A 153 -4.23 13.33 1.14
CA LYS A 153 -4.40 13.78 2.52
C LYS A 153 -4.79 12.60 3.39
N LEU A 154 -3.95 12.26 4.36
CA LEU A 154 -4.10 11.11 5.25
C LEU A 154 -3.95 11.48 6.72
N TRP A 155 -3.93 12.77 7.08
CA TRP A 155 -3.87 13.21 8.47
C TRP A 155 -4.89 12.51 9.38
N PHE A 156 -4.46 12.21 10.60
CA PHE A 156 -5.18 11.47 11.64
C PHE A 156 -5.60 10.03 11.28
N SER A 157 -5.03 9.44 10.22
CA SER A 157 -5.33 8.04 9.86
C SER A 157 -4.66 7.04 10.80
N ASP A 158 -5.24 5.85 10.91
CA ASP A 158 -4.73 4.74 11.71
C ASP A 158 -4.38 3.56 10.81
N PHE A 159 -3.09 3.27 10.67
CA PHE A 159 -2.50 2.13 9.98
C PHE A 159 -1.78 1.19 10.97
N SER A 160 -2.10 1.28 12.26
CA SER A 160 -1.38 0.54 13.29
C SER A 160 -1.54 -0.97 13.08
N LYS A 161 -0.46 -1.72 13.31
CA LYS A 161 -0.36 -3.19 13.11
C LYS A 161 -0.53 -3.68 11.67
N SER A 162 -0.69 -2.79 10.71
CA SER A 162 -0.88 -3.17 9.31
C SER A 162 0.43 -3.63 8.68
N ILE A 163 0.32 -4.52 7.70
CA ILE A 163 1.44 -5.04 6.94
C ILE A 163 1.49 -4.30 5.59
N MET A 164 2.53 -3.50 5.40
CA MET A 164 2.69 -2.45 4.37
C MET A 164 4.09 -2.50 3.73
N TYR A 165 4.60 -3.71 3.48
CA TYR A 165 5.84 -3.91 2.73
C TYR A 165 5.76 -3.22 1.36
N ASN A 166 6.77 -2.42 1.03
CA ASN A 166 6.88 -1.70 -0.24
C ASN A 166 5.67 -0.78 -0.55
N THR A 167 5.02 -0.23 0.48
CA THR A 167 3.91 0.72 0.32
C THR A 167 4.41 2.15 0.10
N ILE A 168 3.77 2.90 -0.79
CA ILE A 168 4.16 4.25 -1.17
C ILE A 168 3.21 5.29 -0.54
N PHE A 169 3.75 6.24 0.20
CA PHE A 169 3.08 7.42 0.76
C PHE A 169 3.68 8.73 0.20
N ALA A 170 4.16 8.74 -1.04
CA ALA A 170 4.90 9.89 -1.59
C ALA A 170 4.04 11.17 -1.70
N ASN A 171 4.61 12.31 -1.28
CA ASN A 171 3.95 13.62 -1.29
C ASN A 171 2.63 13.67 -0.49
N THR A 172 2.45 12.83 0.53
CA THR A 172 1.22 12.83 1.35
C THR A 172 1.31 13.76 2.56
N ASP A 173 0.14 14.17 3.03
CA ASP A 173 -0.02 14.79 4.34
C ASP A 173 -0.45 13.74 5.37
N LEU A 174 0.46 13.28 6.22
CA LEU A 174 0.22 12.23 7.22
C LEU A 174 0.04 12.77 8.63
N ARG A 175 -0.12 14.09 8.82
CA ARG A 175 -0.09 14.71 10.15
C ARG A 175 -0.95 13.99 11.19
N GLY A 176 -0.39 13.66 12.35
CA GLY A 176 -1.10 12.98 13.44
C GLY A 176 -1.52 11.53 13.15
N SER A 177 -1.06 10.92 12.05
CA SER A 177 -1.38 9.52 11.74
C SER A 177 -0.59 8.54 12.60
N SER A 178 -1.13 7.33 12.75
CA SER A 178 -0.54 6.25 13.53
C SER A 178 -0.13 5.08 12.64
N PHE A 179 1.12 4.67 12.76
CA PHE A 179 1.73 3.47 12.16
C PHE A 179 2.31 2.56 13.25
N LYS A 180 1.75 2.61 14.47
CA LYS A 180 2.28 1.84 15.61
C LYS A 180 2.31 0.35 15.27
N LEU A 181 3.44 -0.31 15.55
CA LEU A 181 3.62 -1.76 15.32
C LEU A 181 3.37 -2.20 13.88
N ALA A 182 3.38 -1.29 12.91
CA ALA A 182 3.21 -1.63 11.50
C ALA A 182 4.50 -2.21 10.91
N LEU A 183 4.37 -3.06 9.89
CA LEU A 183 5.49 -3.59 9.12
C LEU A 183 5.58 -2.83 7.79
N LEU A 184 6.53 -1.91 7.67
CA LEU A 184 6.62 -0.90 6.61
C LEU A 184 7.88 -1.04 5.76
N ASP A 185 8.61 -2.14 5.87
CA ASP A 185 9.91 -2.31 5.22
C ASP A 185 9.85 -1.97 3.72
N LYS A 186 10.85 -1.23 3.25
CA LYS A 186 10.95 -0.64 1.90
C LYS A 186 9.85 0.35 1.55
N GLY A 187 9.16 0.89 2.55
CA GLY A 187 8.13 1.90 2.36
C GLY A 187 8.71 3.24 1.87
N ASN A 188 7.95 3.96 1.04
CA ASN A 188 8.35 5.26 0.52
C ASN A 188 7.53 6.38 1.19
N PHE A 189 8.18 7.20 2.00
CA PHE A 189 7.63 8.38 2.68
C PHE A 189 8.24 9.69 2.13
N THR A 190 8.66 9.69 0.87
CA THR A 190 9.31 10.87 0.27
C THR A 190 8.38 12.08 0.26
N LYS A 191 8.93 13.24 0.61
CA LYS A 191 8.21 14.54 0.62
C LYS A 191 6.92 14.54 1.45
N THR A 192 6.84 13.71 2.49
CA THR A 192 5.67 13.62 3.36
C THR A 192 5.68 14.65 4.48
N ASN A 193 4.49 15.07 4.92
CA ASN A 193 4.34 15.82 6.16
C ASN A 193 4.12 14.85 7.33
N LEU A 194 5.10 14.77 8.23
CA LEU A 194 5.12 13.82 9.35
C LEU A 194 4.87 14.47 10.72
N ILE A 195 4.37 15.72 10.77
CA ILE A 195 4.10 16.39 12.05
C ILE A 195 3.13 15.56 12.89
N GLY A 196 3.57 15.12 14.08
CA GLY A 196 2.76 14.35 15.02
C GLY A 196 2.56 12.89 14.63
N VAL A 197 3.25 12.38 13.60
CA VAL A 197 3.15 10.97 13.21
C VAL A 197 3.85 10.08 14.22
N THR A 198 3.27 8.91 14.48
CA THR A 198 3.88 7.88 15.33
C THR A 198 4.12 6.59 14.56
N PHE A 199 5.37 6.17 14.52
CA PHE A 199 5.86 4.89 14.03
C PHE A 199 6.32 4.01 15.20
N ALA A 200 5.76 4.20 16.39
CA ALA A 200 6.28 3.53 17.58
C ALA A 200 6.18 2.00 17.46
N GLY A 201 7.31 1.31 17.61
CA GLY A 201 7.42 -0.14 17.45
C GLY A 201 7.28 -0.65 16.01
N ALA A 202 7.30 0.23 15.01
CA ALA A 202 7.19 -0.17 13.61
C ALA A 202 8.51 -0.73 13.05
N SER A 203 8.42 -1.62 12.08
CA SER A 203 9.56 -2.00 11.22
C SER A 203 9.61 -1.04 10.04
N LEU A 204 10.73 -0.33 9.87
CA LEU A 204 10.97 0.69 8.84
C LEU A 204 12.27 0.40 8.07
N ILE A 205 12.59 -0.88 7.89
CA ILE A 205 13.85 -1.30 7.28
C ILE A 205 13.88 -0.82 5.83
N GLU A 206 14.97 -0.18 5.42
CA GLU A 206 15.14 0.32 4.04
C GLU A 206 14.04 1.30 3.57
N CYS A 207 13.35 1.98 4.50
CA CYS A 207 12.37 3.01 4.14
C CYS A 207 13.04 4.29 3.62
N ASP A 208 12.37 4.98 2.69
CA ASP A 208 12.83 6.27 2.15
C ASP A 208 12.01 7.44 2.71
N PHE A 209 12.63 8.27 3.54
CA PHE A 209 12.06 9.51 4.11
C PHE A 209 12.62 10.78 3.43
N SER A 210 13.19 10.68 2.24
CA SER A 210 13.83 11.82 1.56
C SER A 210 12.86 12.98 1.36
N GLY A 211 13.24 14.16 1.87
CA GLY A 211 12.41 15.37 1.79
C GLY A 211 11.18 15.38 2.69
N ALA A 212 10.99 14.38 3.57
CA ALA A 212 9.95 14.41 4.59
C ALA A 212 10.18 15.57 5.59
N ARG A 213 9.09 16.13 6.12
CA ARG A 213 9.09 17.39 6.88
C ARG A 213 8.31 17.27 8.18
N VAL A 214 8.81 17.94 9.23
CA VAL A 214 8.21 18.00 10.57
C VAL A 214 8.22 19.42 11.16
N THR A 215 8.06 20.44 10.31
CA THR A 215 8.16 21.87 10.71
C THR A 215 7.35 22.19 11.96
N ARG A 216 8.02 22.63 13.04
CA ARG A 216 7.41 22.98 14.34
C ARG A 216 6.63 21.82 15.00
N GLY A 217 7.02 20.58 14.75
CA GLY A 217 6.43 19.38 15.33
C GLY A 217 7.47 18.32 15.67
N LYS A 218 6.99 17.13 16.05
CA LYS A 218 7.83 15.95 16.26
C LYS A 218 7.28 14.74 15.53
N VAL A 219 8.15 13.81 15.17
CA VAL A 219 7.81 12.45 14.73
C VAL A 219 8.27 11.45 15.79
N ASN A 220 7.52 10.39 16.03
CA ASN A 220 7.85 9.40 17.05
C ASN A 220 8.31 8.09 16.40
N PHE A 221 9.57 7.73 16.58
CA PHE A 221 10.18 6.45 16.16
C PHE A 221 10.57 5.56 17.36
N MET A 222 9.98 5.78 18.55
CA MET A 222 10.30 4.97 19.73
C MET A 222 10.11 3.49 19.45
N ASN A 223 11.04 2.64 19.87
CA ASN A 223 11.00 1.18 19.63
C ASN A 223 11.01 0.77 18.15
N ALA A 224 11.19 1.69 17.19
CA ALA A 224 11.15 1.36 15.78
C ALA A 224 12.48 0.79 15.28
N ASN A 225 12.46 0.07 14.17
CA ASN A 225 13.67 -0.37 13.47
C ASN A 225 13.85 0.44 12.18
N LEU A 226 14.82 1.36 12.15
CA LEU A 226 15.13 2.19 10.98
C LEU A 226 16.32 1.66 10.16
N SER A 227 16.76 0.42 10.34
CA SER A 227 17.96 -0.11 9.66
C SER A 227 17.90 0.12 8.15
N GLY A 228 18.93 0.75 7.58
CA GLY A 228 19.00 1.06 6.16
C GLY A 228 18.06 2.16 5.67
N ALA A 229 17.28 2.80 6.55
CA ALA A 229 16.36 3.86 6.14
C ALA A 229 17.11 5.13 5.69
N VAL A 230 16.65 5.74 4.60
CA VAL A 230 17.15 7.02 4.12
C VAL A 230 16.41 8.13 4.84
N ILE A 231 17.07 8.82 5.77
CA ILE A 231 16.46 9.85 6.61
C ILE A 231 17.37 11.08 6.72
N SER A 232 16.79 12.28 6.68
CA SER A 232 17.56 13.52 6.80
C SER A 232 17.98 13.80 8.25
N LYS A 233 19.11 14.48 8.43
CA LYS A 233 19.53 14.96 9.76
C LYS A 233 18.44 15.80 10.43
N GLU A 234 17.79 16.70 9.69
CA GLU A 234 16.74 17.57 10.21
C GLU A 234 15.54 16.77 10.76
N LEU A 235 15.14 15.69 10.08
CA LEU A 235 14.05 14.85 10.55
C LEU A 235 14.44 14.10 11.83
N LEU A 236 15.67 13.57 11.92
CA LEU A 236 16.19 12.93 13.13
C LEU A 236 16.26 13.89 14.33
N HIS A 237 16.68 15.15 14.13
CA HIS A 237 16.71 16.15 15.21
C HIS A 237 15.33 16.46 15.80
N ASN A 238 14.28 16.30 15.00
CA ASN A 238 12.90 16.53 15.40
C ASN A 238 12.16 15.21 15.73
N ALA A 239 12.90 14.12 15.94
CA ALA A 239 12.34 12.80 16.23
C ALA A 239 12.50 12.40 17.71
N THR A 240 11.56 11.59 18.19
CA THR A 240 11.76 10.78 19.41
C THR A 240 12.32 9.42 19.00
N LEU A 241 13.52 9.08 19.48
CA LEU A 241 14.31 7.92 19.05
C LEU A 241 14.59 6.90 20.17
N SER A 242 13.89 6.98 21.31
CA SER A 242 14.16 6.09 22.45
C SER A 242 13.96 4.62 22.06
N ASN A 243 14.98 3.79 22.34
CA ASN A 243 14.94 2.34 22.10
C ASN A 243 14.75 1.94 20.63
N CYS A 244 15.20 2.75 19.67
CA CYS A 244 15.12 2.42 18.25
C CYS A 244 16.44 1.87 17.70
N VAL A 245 16.38 1.16 16.58
CA VAL A 245 17.55 0.89 15.73
C VAL A 245 17.66 2.03 14.73
N LEU A 246 18.84 2.64 14.64
CA LEU A 246 19.15 3.78 13.78
C LEU A 246 19.41 3.35 12.32
N PRO A 247 19.38 4.29 11.36
CA PRO A 247 19.67 4.04 9.94
C PRO A 247 20.94 3.22 9.64
N ASN A 248 22.00 3.44 10.40
CA ASN A 248 23.27 2.73 10.26
C ASN A 248 23.29 1.35 10.96
N GLY A 249 22.16 0.88 11.48
CA GLY A 249 22.03 -0.37 12.22
C GLY A 249 22.45 -0.30 13.70
N THR A 250 22.91 0.85 14.19
CA THR A 250 23.27 1.01 15.61
C THR A 250 22.04 1.21 16.49
N TRP A 251 22.15 0.88 17.78
CA TRP A 251 21.05 1.03 18.73
C TRP A 251 21.04 2.43 19.35
N ALA A 252 19.90 3.11 19.35
CA ALA A 252 19.71 4.37 20.08
C ALA A 252 19.39 4.07 21.57
N PRO A 253 20.25 4.48 22.52
CA PRO A 253 20.08 4.12 23.92
C PRO A 253 18.76 4.66 24.51
N ILE A 254 18.35 4.12 25.67
CA ILE A 254 17.22 4.64 26.43
C ILE A 254 17.60 6.03 26.93
N ILE A 255 17.21 7.07 26.19
CA ILE A 255 17.41 8.45 26.63
C ILE A 255 16.24 8.80 27.56
N MET A 256 16.48 8.78 28.87
CA MET A 256 15.73 9.61 29.80
C MET A 256 16.16 11.05 29.56
N GLU A 257 15.28 11.81 28.89
CA GLU A 257 15.32 13.27 28.75
C GLU A 257 16.66 13.88 28.28
N ASN A 258 16.70 14.22 26.98
CA ASN A 258 17.74 15.05 26.33
C ASN A 258 19.04 14.35 25.93
N LEU A 259 19.08 13.76 24.73
CA LEU A 259 20.34 13.49 24.05
C LEU A 259 20.25 13.84 22.56
N ILE A 260 20.44 15.13 22.26
CA ILE A 260 21.29 15.51 21.15
C ILE A 260 22.70 15.51 21.75
N ILE A 261 23.65 14.78 21.16
CA ILE A 261 25.05 15.13 21.34
C ILE A 261 25.55 15.71 20.02
N ASN A 262 25.50 17.04 19.99
CA ASN A 262 26.26 17.96 19.14
C ASN A 262 26.02 18.05 17.63
N GLY A 263 24.84 17.75 17.07
CA GLY A 263 24.41 18.37 15.79
C GLY A 263 25.26 18.15 14.52
N ASP A 264 26.39 17.46 14.61
CA ASP A 264 27.35 17.17 13.55
C ASP A 264 27.41 15.65 13.33
N VAL A 265 27.44 15.24 12.07
CA VAL A 265 27.83 13.88 11.71
C VAL A 265 29.32 13.96 11.46
N GLU A 266 30.12 13.64 12.49
CA GLU A 266 31.52 13.21 12.47
C GLU A 266 32.07 13.24 13.92
N GLN A 267 32.80 12.25 14.47
CA GLN A 267 33.75 11.29 13.92
C GLN A 267 33.76 9.96 14.73
N ILE A 268 33.82 8.85 13.98
CA ILE A 268 34.56 7.60 14.23
C ILE A 268 34.26 6.83 15.54
N VAL A 269 33.50 5.73 15.41
CA VAL A 269 33.87 4.51 16.16
C VAL A 269 34.93 3.82 15.32
N SER A 270 36.18 3.88 15.77
CA SER A 270 37.27 3.08 15.22
C SER A 270 36.98 1.63 15.59
N LEU A 271 36.57 0.84 14.62
CA LEU A 271 36.77 -0.59 14.68
C LEU A 271 38.19 -0.83 14.16
N ASP A 272 39.16 -0.89 15.08
CA ASP A 272 40.39 -1.61 14.80
C ASP A 272 40.00 -3.08 14.59
N VAL A 273 39.79 -3.42 13.33
CA VAL A 273 39.87 -4.81 12.87
C VAL A 273 41.32 -4.97 12.44
N ASP A 274 42.16 -5.41 13.37
CA ASP A 274 43.46 -5.94 13.03
C ASP A 274 43.26 -7.13 12.06
N GLU A 275 43.61 -6.90 10.80
CA GLU A 275 44.00 -7.96 9.88
C GLU A 275 45.35 -8.53 10.32
N LYS A 276 45.35 -9.77 10.80
CA LYS A 276 46.34 -10.81 10.47
C LYS A 276 45.85 -12.19 10.85
#